data_AF-A0A7X6SYL3-F1
#
_entry.id   AF-A0A7X6SYL3-F1
#
_cell.length_a   1.000
_cell.length_b   1.000
_cell.length_c   1.000
_cell.angle_alpha   90.00
_cell.angle_beta   90.00
_cell.angle_gamma   90.00
#
_symmetry.space_group_name_H-M   'P 1'
#
loop_
_entity.id
_entity.type
_entity.pdbx_description
1 polymer ?
#
loop_
_entity_poly.entity_id
_entity_poly.type
_entity_poly.pdbx_seq_one_letter_code
_entity_poly.pdbx_strand_id
1 'polypeptide(L)'
;MARISGLLVTVRTGKQGAEMMRGKMSPEYLAETSALRINPDDMAELFISSGGRVKITSSCGEVMVTCISSDVPKRLFFLPLGPVANRLVSGSDTEGTGVPAWKGEQVTIEPADQVQ
;
A
#
# COMPACT_ATOMS: atom_id res chain seq x y z
N MET A 1 -9.77 18.15 1.34
CA MET A 1 -9.83 16.68 1.40
C MET A 1 -8.88 16.21 2.49
N ALA A 2 -9.27 15.19 3.27
CA ALA A 2 -8.40 14.65 4.31
C ALA A 2 -7.17 14.00 3.65
N ARG A 3 -5.98 14.30 4.16
CA ARG A 3 -4.70 13.86 3.57
C ARG A 3 -3.71 13.61 4.69
N ILE A 4 -3.06 12.45 4.69
CA ILE A 4 -2.01 12.11 5.66
C ILE A 4 -0.74 11.68 4.93
N SER A 5 0.40 11.96 5.54
CA SER A 5 1.71 11.53 5.04
C SER A 5 2.35 10.57 6.03
N GLY A 6 3.04 9.57 5.49
CA GLY A 6 3.70 8.54 6.28
C GLY A 6 4.64 7.69 5.43
N LEU A 7 5.13 6.61 6.04
CA LEU A 7 6.10 5.72 5.44
C LEU A 7 5.41 4.45 4.92
N LEU A 8 5.59 4.14 3.65
CA LEU A 8 5.16 2.89 3.05
C LEU A 8 6.26 1.85 3.17
N VAL A 9 5.94 0.72 3.78
CA VAL A 9 6.80 -0.45 3.85
C VAL A 9 6.17 -1.59 3.08
N THR A 10 6.92 -2.11 2.10
CA THR A 10 6.51 -3.31 1.39
C THR A 10 6.81 -4.54 2.24
N VAL A 11 5.82 -5.43 2.37
CA VAL A 11 5.91 -6.63 3.23
C VAL A 11 5.57 -7.90 2.45
N ARG A 12 5.99 -9.06 2.97
CA ARG A 12 5.49 -10.35 2.51
C ARG A 12 4.42 -10.83 3.48
N THR A 13 3.34 -11.39 2.95
CA THR A 13 2.28 -12.00 3.78
C THR A 13 2.14 -13.48 3.44
N GLY A 14 1.78 -14.31 4.43
CA GLY A 14 1.57 -15.74 4.20
C GLY A 14 0.47 -15.99 3.16
N LYS A 15 -0.59 -15.18 3.19
CA LYS A 15 -1.69 -15.24 2.22
C LYS A 15 -1.23 -14.87 0.80
N GLN A 16 -0.39 -13.83 0.65
CA GLN A 16 0.20 -13.48 -0.64
C GLN A 16 1.06 -14.62 -1.21
N GLY A 17 1.84 -15.29 -0.35
CA GLY A 17 2.63 -16.48 -0.74
C GLY A 17 1.77 -17.67 -1.15
N ALA A 18 0.70 -17.96 -0.42
CA ALA A 18 -0.23 -19.05 -0.73
C ALA A 18 -1.00 -18.83 -2.03
N GLU A 19 -1.56 -17.62 -2.23
CA GLU A 19 -2.32 -17.30 -3.45
C GLU A 19 -1.41 -17.20 -4.68
N MET A 20 -0.14 -16.84 -4.52
CA MET A 20 0.83 -16.85 -5.61
C MET A 20 0.98 -18.25 -6.25
N MET A 21 0.82 -19.32 -5.47
CA MET A 21 0.85 -20.69 -5.98
C MET A 21 -0.37 -21.03 -6.85
N ARG A 22 -1.53 -20.43 -6.55
CA ARG A 22 -2.75 -20.57 -7.35
C ARG A 22 -2.69 -19.73 -8.63
N GLY A 23 -1.94 -18.63 -8.59
CA GLY A 23 -1.56 -17.84 -9.75
C GLY A 23 -1.52 -16.35 -9.44
N LYS A 24 -0.56 -15.63 -10.02
CA LYS A 24 -0.38 -14.17 -9.80
C LYS A 24 -1.50 -13.31 -10.40
N MET A 25 -2.36 -13.91 -11.21
CA MET A 25 -3.55 -13.28 -11.80
C MET A 25 -4.83 -13.69 -11.09
N SER A 26 -4.76 -14.47 -10.01
CA SER A 26 -5.95 -14.84 -9.25
C SER A 26 -6.56 -13.61 -8.58
N PRO A 27 -7.90 -13.51 -8.52
CA PRO A 27 -8.57 -12.43 -7.79
C PRO A 27 -8.09 -12.30 -6.35
N GLU A 28 -7.79 -13.43 -5.69
CA GLU A 28 -7.35 -13.48 -4.30
C GLU A 28 -5.93 -12.92 -4.11
N TYR A 29 -5.01 -13.23 -5.04
CA TYR A 29 -3.67 -12.64 -5.02
C TYR A 29 -3.72 -11.13 -5.26
N LEU A 30 -4.54 -10.70 -6.23
CA LEU A 30 -4.72 -9.28 -6.55
C LEU A 30 -5.38 -8.52 -5.39
N ALA A 31 -6.38 -9.11 -4.73
CA ALA A 31 -7.01 -8.52 -3.55
C ALA A 31 -6.01 -8.36 -2.39
N GLU A 32 -5.20 -9.38 -2.11
CA GLU A 32 -4.19 -9.30 -1.04
C GLU A 32 -3.09 -8.29 -1.37
N THR A 33 -2.57 -8.26 -2.60
CA THR A 33 -1.52 -7.30 -3.02
C THR A 33 -2.01 -5.88 -3.23
N SER A 34 -3.32 -5.66 -3.23
CA SER A 34 -3.96 -4.34 -3.28
C SER A 34 -4.57 -3.92 -1.93
N ALA A 35 -4.27 -4.65 -0.86
CA ALA A 35 -4.77 -4.37 0.48
C ALA A 35 -3.70 -3.65 1.33
N LEU A 36 -3.96 -2.39 1.64
CA LEU A 36 -3.13 -1.60 2.55
C LEU A 36 -3.54 -1.85 3.99
N ARG A 37 -2.61 -2.32 4.81
CA ARG A 37 -2.76 -2.38 6.26
C ARG A 37 -2.38 -1.04 6.87
N ILE A 38 -3.31 -0.44 7.60
CA ILE A 38 -3.21 0.93 8.13
C ILE A 38 -3.76 0.98 9.57
N ASN A 39 -3.18 1.87 10.38
CA ASN A 39 -3.60 2.08 11.77
C ASN A 39 -5.04 2.63 11.82
N PRO A 40 -5.89 2.17 12.76
CA PRO A 40 -7.26 2.66 12.89
C PRO A 40 -7.37 4.18 13.13
N ASP A 41 -6.43 4.81 13.83
CA ASP A 41 -6.43 6.25 14.07
C ASP A 41 -6.17 7.04 12.78
N ASP A 42 -5.27 6.54 11.92
CA ASP A 42 -5.02 7.16 10.61
C ASP A 42 -6.25 7.01 9.69
N MET A 43 -6.95 5.88 9.79
CA MET A 43 -8.23 5.69 9.06
C MET A 43 -9.30 6.66 9.56
N ALA A 44 -9.37 6.91 10.87
CA ALA A 44 -10.28 7.87 11.45
C ALA A 44 -9.97 9.31 10.99
N GLU A 45 -8.68 9.69 10.91
CA GLU A 45 -8.25 10.98 10.35
C GLU A 45 -8.62 11.15 8.87
N LEU A 46 -8.61 10.05 8.12
CA LEU A 46 -9.03 10.01 6.72
C LEU A 46 -10.54 9.87 6.53
N PHE A 47 -11.32 9.70 7.61
CA PHE A 47 -12.76 9.43 7.57
C PHE A 47 -13.13 8.19 6.73
N ILE A 48 -12.29 7.14 6.78
CA ILE A 48 -12.51 5.88 6.06
C ILE A 48 -12.75 4.72 7.01
N SER A 49 -13.58 3.76 6.58
CA SER A 49 -13.78 2.48 7.27
C SER A 49 -12.94 1.36 6.65
N SER A 50 -12.80 0.22 7.36
CA SER A 50 -12.15 -0.97 6.80
C SER A 50 -12.92 -1.45 5.57
N GLY A 51 -12.21 -1.74 4.48
CA GLY A 51 -12.78 -1.97 3.15
C GLY A 51 -12.93 -0.70 2.29
N GLY A 52 -12.70 0.49 2.86
CA GLY A 52 -12.69 1.75 2.12
C GLY A 52 -11.53 1.83 1.13
N ARG A 53 -11.71 2.62 0.06
CA ARG A 53 -10.66 2.83 -0.95
C ARG A 53 -9.91 4.13 -0.71
N VAL A 54 -8.60 4.08 -0.89
CA VAL A 54 -7.72 5.25 -0.82
C VAL A 54 -6.83 5.31 -2.04
N LYS A 55 -6.40 6.52 -2.37
CA LYS A 55 -5.33 6.75 -3.31
C LYS A 55 -4.03 6.97 -2.53
N ILE A 56 -2.99 6.21 -2.91
CA ILE A 56 -1.63 6.40 -2.43
C ILE A 56 -0.83 7.09 -3.54
N THR A 57 -0.11 8.14 -3.18
CA THR A 57 0.78 8.87 -4.09
C THR A 57 2.20 8.88 -3.52
N SER A 58 3.18 8.53 -4.35
CA SER A 58 4.61 8.64 -4.09
C SER A 58 5.29 9.54 -5.13
N SER A 59 6.60 9.71 -5.01
CA SER A 59 7.45 10.37 -6.01
C SER A 59 7.39 9.68 -7.40
N CYS A 60 7.09 8.38 -7.43
CA CYS A 60 7.17 7.55 -8.63
C CYS A 60 5.82 7.37 -9.34
N GLY A 61 4.72 7.55 -8.62
CA GLY A 61 3.39 7.39 -9.20
C GLY A 61 2.28 7.33 -8.16
N GLU A 62 1.10 6.91 -8.62
CA GLU A 62 -0.09 6.74 -7.79
C GLU A 62 -0.82 5.43 -8.07
N VAL A 63 -1.47 4.92 -7.03
CA VAL A 63 -2.30 3.70 -7.09
C VAL A 63 -3.51 3.83 -6.17
N MET A 64 -4.59 3.11 -6.52
CA MET A 64 -5.74 2.93 -5.64
C MET A 64 -5.67 1.57 -4.95
N VAL A 65 -5.93 1.55 -3.65
CA VAL A 65 -5.90 0.34 -2.82
C VAL A 65 -7.10 0.29 -1.87
N THR A 66 -7.33 -0.89 -1.29
CA THR A 66 -8.33 -1.09 -0.25
C THR A 66 -7.65 -1.02 1.12
N CYS A 67 -8.18 -0.24 2.04
CA CYS A 67 -7.67 -0.16 3.41
C CYS A 67 -8.23 -1.27 4.28
N ILE A 68 -7.35 -1.92 5.03
CA ILE A 68 -7.68 -2.90 6.06
C ILE A 68 -7.10 -2.39 7.37
N SER A 69 -7.96 -2.24 8.37
CA SER A 69 -7.52 -1.88 9.73
C SER A 69 -6.58 -2.95 10.28
N SER A 70 -5.44 -2.53 10.82
CA SER A 70 -4.43 -3.42 11.39
C SER A 70 -3.71 -2.74 12.55
N ASP A 71 -3.19 -3.55 13.48
CA ASP A 71 -2.30 -3.08 14.53
C ASP A 71 -0.91 -2.79 13.96
N VAL A 72 -0.76 -1.59 13.39
CA VAL A 72 0.49 -1.05 12.87
C VAL A 72 0.73 0.32 13.51
N PRO A 73 1.98 0.77 13.69
CA PRO A 73 2.26 2.12 14.17
C PRO A 73 1.60 3.20 13.29
N LYS A 74 1.19 4.29 13.94
CA LYS A 74 0.62 5.45 13.23
C LYS A 74 1.61 6.01 12.21
N ARG A 75 1.11 6.40 11.03
CA ARG A 75 1.87 6.85 9.86
C ARG A 75 2.83 5.82 9.27
N LEU A 76 2.66 4.55 9.60
CA LEU A 76 3.38 3.44 9.00
C LEU A 76 2.39 2.52 8.26
N PHE A 77 2.57 2.40 6.95
CA PHE A 77 1.61 1.73 6.07
C PHE A 77 2.24 0.47 5.48
N PHE A 78 1.54 -0.67 5.58
CA PHE A 78 2.06 -1.94 5.08
C PHE A 78 1.27 -2.39 3.84
N LEU A 79 1.98 -2.51 2.72
CA LEU A 79 1.42 -3.00 1.46
C LEU A 79 2.15 -4.28 1.04
N PRO A 80 1.46 -5.39 0.75
CA PRO A 80 2.14 -6.58 0.30
C PRO A 80 2.87 -6.36 -1.03
N LEU A 81 4.03 -7.01 -1.17
CA LEU A 81 4.82 -6.99 -2.40
C LEU A 81 3.99 -7.49 -3.57
N GLY A 82 3.98 -6.73 -4.67
CA GLY A 82 3.21 -7.06 -5.85
C GLY A 82 3.21 -5.94 -6.88
N PRO A 83 2.49 -6.12 -8.00
CA PRO A 83 2.44 -5.14 -9.09
C PRO A 83 2.00 -3.75 -8.63
N VAL A 84 1.10 -3.67 -7.65
CA VAL A 84 0.60 -2.41 -7.09
C VAL A 84 1.69 -1.68 -6.29
N ALA A 85 2.40 -2.38 -5.40
CA ALA A 85 3.49 -1.78 -4.65
C ALA A 85 4.64 -1.30 -5.55
N ASN A 86 4.96 -2.05 -6.62
CA ASN A 86 6.02 -1.70 -7.57
C ASN A 86 5.77 -0.39 -8.34
N ARG A 87 4.51 0.07 -8.44
CA ARG A 87 4.15 1.35 -9.05
C ARG A 87 4.49 2.55 -8.18
N LEU A 88 4.70 2.33 -6.88
CA LEU A 88 4.95 3.38 -5.89
C LEU A 88 6.43 3.53 -5.55
N VAL A 89 7.27 2.56 -5.90
CA VAL A 89 8.68 2.52 -5.47
C VAL A 89 9.59 2.76 -6.67
N SER A 90 10.63 3.57 -6.47
CA SER A 90 11.66 3.79 -7.49
C SER A 90 12.44 2.51 -7.72
N GLY A 91 12.42 1.99 -8.95
CA GLY A 91 13.26 0.86 -9.37
C GLY A 91 14.67 1.28 -9.80
N SER A 92 14.90 2.57 -10.05
CA SER A 92 16.14 3.11 -10.62
C SER A 92 17.11 3.62 -9.56
N ASP A 93 16.61 4.08 -8.42
CA ASP A 93 17.47 4.53 -7.32
C ASP A 93 17.77 3.36 -6.38
N THR A 94 19.05 2.99 -6.35
CA THR A 94 19.56 1.87 -5.54
C THR A 94 20.52 2.33 -4.44
N GLU A 95 20.76 3.64 -4.33
CA GLU A 95 21.71 4.23 -3.39
C GLU A 95 23.11 3.57 -3.44
N GLY A 96 23.50 3.05 -4.61
CA GLY A 96 24.78 2.35 -4.81
C GLY A 96 24.85 0.93 -4.22
N THR A 97 23.74 0.40 -3.69
CA THR A 97 23.68 -0.96 -3.11
C THR A 97 23.31 -2.04 -4.14
N GLY A 98 22.83 -1.63 -5.32
CA GLY A 98 22.28 -2.53 -6.34
C GLY A 98 20.88 -3.07 -6.01
N VAL A 99 20.28 -2.66 -4.89
CA VAL A 99 18.91 -2.99 -4.48
C VAL A 99 18.12 -1.68 -4.33
N PRO A 100 16.95 -1.53 -4.97
CA PRO A 100 16.17 -0.31 -4.79
C PRO A 100 15.59 -0.20 -3.38
N ALA A 101 15.27 1.02 -2.96
CA ALA A 101 14.73 1.34 -1.64
C ALA A 101 13.27 0.84 -1.47
N TRP A 102 13.06 -0.47 -1.44
CA TRP A 102 11.73 -1.10 -1.32
C TRP A 102 11.13 -0.98 0.08
N LYS A 103 11.94 -0.58 1.06
CA LYS A 103 11.56 -0.44 2.46
C LYS A 103 11.69 1.02 2.87
N GLY A 104 10.57 1.73 2.88
CA GLY A 104 10.51 3.09 3.40
C GLY A 104 10.36 4.16 2.32
N GLU A 105 9.30 4.06 1.52
CA GLU A 105 8.95 5.12 0.56
C GLU A 105 8.07 6.16 1.26
N GLN A 106 8.38 7.44 1.12
CA GLN A 106 7.54 8.52 1.65
C GLN A 106 6.30 8.64 0.77
N VAL A 107 5.13 8.41 1.35
CA VAL A 107 3.87 8.46 0.62
C VAL A 107 2.87 9.40 1.26
N THR A 108 1.93 9.83 0.43
CA THR A 108 0.70 10.47 0.87
C THR A 108 -0.48 9.56 0.61
N ILE A 109 -1.43 9.51 1.55
CA ILE A 109 -2.71 8.84 1.41
C ILE A 109 -3.85 9.86 1.49
N GLU A 110 -4.80 9.74 0.57
CA GLU A 110 -6.07 10.47 0.58
C GLU A 110 -7.23 9.51 0.26
N PRO A 111 -8.45 9.77 0.76
CA PRO A 111 -9.62 9.00 0.38
C PRO A 111 -9.77 9.04 -1.13
N ALA A 112 -10.07 7.89 -1.74
CA ALA A 112 -10.45 7.89 -3.14
C ALA A 112 -11.83 8.53 -3.21
N ASP A 113 -11.90 9.79 -3.64
CA ASP A 113 -13.18 10.38 -4.02
C ASP A 113 -13.82 9.42 -5.03
N GLN A 114 -15.07 9.04 -4.76
CA GLN A 114 -15.83 8.29 -5.73
C GLN A 114 -15.84 9.14 -6.99
N VAL A 115 -15.14 8.67 -8.02
CA VAL A 115 -15.40 9.10 -9.39
C VAL A 115 -16.87 8.81 -9.59
N GLN A 116 -17.62 9.91 -9.70
CA GLN A 116 -19.04 9.96 -10.02
C GLN A 116 -19.35 9.23 -11.32
#